data_AF-X1SH03-F1
#
_entry.id   AF-X1SH03-F1
#
_cell.length_a   1.000
_cell.length_b   1.000
_cell.length_c   1.000
_cell.angle_alpha   90.00
_cell.angle_beta   90.00
_cell.angle_gamma   90.00
#
_symmetry.space_group_name_H-M   'P 1'
#
loop_
_entity.id
_entity.type
_entity.pdbx_description
1 polymer ?
#
loop_
_entity_poly.entity_id
_entity_poly.type
_entity_poly.pdbx_seq_one_letter_code
_entity_poly.pdbx_strand_id
1 'polypeptide(L)'
;MREEEKERIKSKALEYFKKAAIVLSSQEKENIEIADLGLNDFERTGIVLVVYVNNSRYCAKEMVLFPHQTCPEHRHPDHNGMEGKRETFRCRYGKVYLYIEGEKTENPKTHPPAGDEKCYSVYHEIILLPG
;
A
#
# COMPACT_ATOMS: atom_id res chain seq x y z
N MET A 1 15.32 4.33 -9.27
CA MET A 1 14.29 5.07 -10.02
C MET A 1 14.80 6.46 -10.41
N ARG A 2 14.58 6.90 -11.66
CA ARG A 2 15.00 8.22 -12.15
C ARG A 2 14.06 9.34 -11.65
N GLU A 3 14.53 10.58 -11.57
CA GLU A 3 13.73 11.71 -11.06
C GLU A 3 12.48 11.99 -11.90
N GLU A 4 12.60 11.98 -13.23
CA GLU A 4 11.44 12.14 -14.14
C GLU A 4 10.35 11.08 -13.89
N GLU A 5 10.76 9.87 -13.55
CA GLU A 5 9.85 8.77 -13.27
C GLU A 5 9.15 8.94 -11.92
N LYS A 6 9.89 9.38 -10.90
CA LYS A 6 9.31 9.75 -9.60
C LYS A 6 8.27 10.86 -9.76
N GLU A 7 8.56 11.88 -10.54
CA GLU A 7 7.63 13.00 -10.75
C GLU A 7 6.36 12.56 -11.47
N ARG A 8 6.48 11.67 -12.47
CA ARG A 8 5.32 11.05 -13.14
C ARG A 8 4.47 10.22 -12.16
N ILE A 9 5.10 9.40 -11.32
CA ILE A 9 4.42 8.58 -10.31
C ILE A 9 3.70 9.48 -9.30
N LYS A 10 4.39 10.51 -8.81
CA LYS A 10 3.84 11.48 -7.86
C LYS A 10 2.64 12.23 -8.44
N SER A 11 2.77 12.75 -9.66
CA SER A 11 1.67 13.40 -10.39
C SER A 11 0.46 12.47 -10.52
N LYS A 12 0.69 11.21 -10.91
CA LYS A 12 -0.38 10.21 -11.00
C LYS A 12 -1.02 9.91 -9.64
N ALA A 13 -0.25 9.78 -8.56
CA ALA A 13 -0.79 9.56 -7.22
C ALA A 13 -1.65 10.74 -6.73
N LEU A 14 -1.25 11.98 -7.03
CA LEU A 14 -2.05 13.18 -6.74
C LEU A 14 -3.42 13.16 -7.40
N GLU A 15 -3.54 12.60 -8.61
CA GLU A 15 -4.85 12.39 -9.24
C GLU A 15 -5.73 11.41 -8.47
N TYR A 16 -5.16 10.35 -7.88
CA TYR A 16 -5.92 9.40 -7.06
C TYR A 16 -6.39 10.03 -5.74
N PHE A 17 -5.54 10.79 -5.06
CA PHE A 17 -5.97 11.54 -3.87
C PHE A 17 -7.10 12.51 -4.22
N LYS A 18 -7.00 13.22 -5.35
CA LYS A 18 -8.09 14.09 -5.84
C LYS A 18 -9.38 13.32 -6.12
N LYS A 19 -9.31 12.14 -6.77
CA LYS A 19 -10.48 11.28 -7.03
C LYS A 19 -11.14 10.78 -5.74
N ALA A 20 -10.36 10.57 -4.68
CA ALA A 20 -10.85 10.21 -3.36
C ALA A 20 -11.34 11.42 -2.52
N ALA A 21 -11.35 12.63 -3.10
CA ALA A 21 -11.65 13.89 -2.41
C ALA A 21 -10.74 14.16 -1.20
N ILE A 22 -9.49 13.70 -1.26
CA ILE A 22 -8.47 13.92 -0.24
C ILE A 22 -7.66 15.15 -0.59
N VAL A 23 -7.76 16.18 0.25
CA VAL A 23 -7.00 17.42 0.09
C VAL A 23 -5.68 17.29 0.83
N LEU A 24 -4.58 17.49 0.11
CA LEU A 24 -3.23 17.53 0.67
C LEU A 24 -2.70 18.97 0.66
N SER A 25 -2.05 19.37 1.75
CA SER A 25 -1.23 20.57 1.86
C SER A 25 0.00 20.51 0.94
N SER A 26 0.66 21.65 0.70
CA SER A 26 1.90 21.67 -0.08
C SER A 26 2.99 20.77 0.54
N GLN A 27 3.13 20.79 1.87
CA GLN A 27 4.11 19.96 2.58
C GLN A 27 3.83 18.46 2.43
N GLU A 28 2.56 18.05 2.52
CA GLU A 28 2.19 16.63 2.33
C GLU A 28 2.42 16.18 0.89
N LYS A 29 2.18 17.06 -0.10
CA LYS A 29 2.52 16.76 -1.50
C LYS A 29 4.02 16.61 -1.67
N GLU A 30 4.83 17.49 -1.09
CA GLU A 30 6.29 17.41 -1.13
C GLU A 30 6.79 16.08 -0.53
N ASN A 31 6.21 15.68 0.59
CA ASN A 31 6.58 14.48 1.36
C ASN A 31 5.93 13.18 0.87
N ILE A 32 5.36 13.14 -0.34
CA ILE A 32 4.92 11.88 -0.95
C ILE A 32 6.10 10.91 -1.04
N GLU A 33 5.96 9.74 -0.42
CA GLU A 33 6.93 8.66 -0.48
C GLU A 33 6.55 7.69 -1.62
N ILE A 34 7.54 7.37 -2.47
CA ILE A 34 7.43 6.36 -3.52
C ILE A 34 8.38 5.23 -3.15
N ALA A 35 7.82 4.05 -2.90
CA ALA A 35 8.59 2.89 -2.48
C ALA A 35 8.41 1.72 -3.46
N ASP A 36 9.51 1.25 -4.03
CA ASP A 36 9.62 -0.04 -4.73
C ASP A 36 9.99 -1.18 -3.77
N LEU A 37 10.12 -0.85 -2.48
CA LEU A 37 10.40 -1.77 -1.38
C LEU A 37 11.68 -2.59 -1.59
N GLY A 38 12.66 -2.02 -2.29
CA GLY A 38 13.95 -2.64 -2.56
C GLY A 38 13.94 -3.68 -3.69
N LEU A 39 12.83 -3.82 -4.41
CA LEU A 39 12.67 -4.81 -5.48
C LEU A 39 12.97 -4.25 -6.88
N ASN A 40 13.18 -2.93 -7.00
CA ASN A 40 13.47 -2.24 -8.25
C ASN A 40 12.44 -2.55 -9.37
N ASP A 41 11.18 -2.81 -8.99
CA ASP A 41 10.08 -3.15 -9.89
C ASP A 41 8.79 -2.48 -9.43
N PHE A 42 8.83 -1.15 -9.37
CA PHE A 42 7.72 -0.35 -8.85
C PHE A 42 6.41 -0.59 -9.62
N GLU A 43 6.46 -0.88 -10.92
CA GLU A 43 5.25 -1.03 -11.74
C GLU A 43 4.41 -2.23 -11.31
N ARG A 44 5.04 -3.37 -10.97
CA ARG A 44 4.34 -4.55 -10.45
C ARG A 44 4.25 -4.55 -8.93
N THR A 45 5.32 -4.13 -8.26
CA THR A 45 5.43 -4.19 -6.80
C THR A 45 5.92 -2.88 -6.22
N GLY A 46 5.04 -2.18 -5.51
CA GLY A 46 5.37 -0.90 -4.91
C GLY A 46 4.17 -0.23 -4.30
N ILE A 47 4.41 0.95 -3.75
CA ILE A 47 3.38 1.75 -3.11
C ILE A 47 3.75 3.23 -3.13
N VAL A 48 2.74 4.09 -3.23
CA VAL A 48 2.87 5.52 -2.94
C VAL A 48 2.13 5.82 -1.65
N LEU A 49 2.72 6.61 -0.75
CA LEU A 49 2.06 6.99 0.49
C LEU A 49 2.36 8.42 0.94
N VAL A 50 1.46 8.95 1.74
CA VAL A 50 1.63 10.18 2.52
C VAL A 50 1.48 9.80 3.99
N VAL A 51 2.47 10.15 4.81
CA VAL A 51 2.37 10.01 6.26
C VAL A 51 1.79 11.30 6.83
N TYR A 52 0.55 11.25 7.32
CA TYR A 52 -0.07 12.39 8.00
C TYR A 52 0.55 12.65 9.36
N VAL A 53 0.81 11.57 10.09
CA VAL A 53 1.38 11.61 11.43
C VAL A 53 2.03 10.27 11.73
N ASN A 54 3.16 10.32 12.42
CA ASN A 54 3.85 9.16 12.96
C ASN A 54 4.55 9.58 14.25
N ASN A 55 4.04 9.13 15.39
CA ASN A 55 4.59 9.45 16.71
C ASN A 55 4.61 8.19 17.59
N SER A 56 4.99 8.35 18.86
CA SER A 56 5.12 7.22 19.79
C SER A 56 3.81 6.50 20.14
N ARG A 57 2.65 7.07 19.79
CA ARG A 57 1.33 6.54 20.15
C ARG A 57 0.53 6.05 18.97
N TYR A 58 0.60 6.73 17.83
CA TYR A 58 -0.18 6.36 16.65
C TYR A 58 0.45 6.86 15.35
N CYS A 59 0.01 6.24 14.26
CA CYS A 59 0.36 6.62 12.90
C CYS A 59 -0.91 6.66 12.04
N ALA A 60 -0.96 7.61 11.10
CA ALA A 60 -1.96 7.64 10.05
C ALA A 60 -1.27 7.92 8.72
N LYS A 61 -1.67 7.17 7.69
CA LYS A 61 -1.15 7.27 6.33
C LYS A 61 -2.30 7.21 5.34
N GLU A 62 -2.14 7.87 4.20
CA GLU A 62 -2.94 7.59 3.01
C GLU A 62 -2.05 6.96 1.96
N MET A 63 -2.59 5.98 1.23
CA MET A 63 -1.82 5.12 0.34
C MET A 63 -2.50 5.04 -1.03
N VAL A 64 -1.70 4.93 -2.08
CA VAL A 64 -2.15 4.67 -3.44
C VAL A 64 -1.41 3.45 -3.97
N LEU A 65 -2.19 2.47 -4.42
CA LEU A 65 -1.74 1.42 -5.33
C LEU A 65 -2.26 1.77 -6.73
N PHE A 66 -1.40 1.68 -7.73
CA PHE A 66 -1.82 1.77 -9.12
C PHE A 66 -2.54 0.50 -9.58
N PRO A 67 -3.29 0.55 -10.69
CA PRO A 67 -3.99 -0.62 -11.20
C PRO A 67 -3.03 -1.81 -11.37
N HIS A 68 -3.38 -2.95 -10.79
CA HIS A 68 -2.60 -4.20 -10.79
C HIS A 68 -1.26 -4.16 -10.02
N GLN A 69 -0.96 -3.08 -9.30
CA GLN A 69 0.22 -3.00 -8.44
C GLN A 69 -0.01 -3.77 -7.13
N THR A 70 1.03 -4.42 -6.63
CA THR A 70 1.02 -5.18 -5.38
C THR A 70 1.92 -4.52 -4.32
N CYS A 71 1.44 -4.43 -3.09
CA CYS A 71 2.32 -4.27 -1.93
C CYS A 71 2.69 -5.69 -1.45
N PRO A 72 3.98 -6.04 -1.34
CA PRO A 72 4.41 -7.39 -1.01
C PRO A 72 4.00 -7.78 0.41
N GLU A 73 3.87 -9.09 0.61
CA GLU A 73 3.55 -9.69 1.91
C GLU A 73 4.58 -9.25 2.97
N HIS A 74 4.09 -8.79 4.11
CA HIS A 74 4.91 -8.43 5.26
C HIS A 74 4.07 -8.51 6.54
N ARG A 75 4.74 -8.45 7.69
CA ARG A 75 4.12 -8.40 9.01
C ARG A 75 4.80 -7.36 9.89
N HIS A 76 4.09 -6.92 10.92
CA HIS A 76 4.64 -6.04 11.97
C HIS A 76 4.85 -6.88 13.23
N PRO A 77 6.06 -7.42 13.46
CA PRO A 77 6.32 -8.24 14.64
C PRO A 77 6.43 -7.39 15.91
N ASP A 78 6.27 -8.03 17.06
CA ASP A 78 6.63 -7.44 18.35
C ASP A 78 8.08 -6.96 18.34
N HIS A 79 8.33 -5.80 18.94
CA HIS A 79 9.65 -5.19 18.94
C HIS A 79 9.90 -4.42 20.24
N ASN A 80 11.05 -4.66 20.87
CA ASN A 80 11.49 -4.02 22.12
C ASN A 80 10.43 -4.06 23.25
N GLY A 81 9.73 -5.19 23.39
CA GLY A 81 8.70 -5.38 24.41
C GLY A 81 7.38 -4.64 24.13
N MET A 82 7.23 -4.04 22.95
CA MET A 82 5.96 -3.52 22.45
C MET A 82 5.34 -4.50 21.46
N GLU A 83 4.02 -4.66 21.56
CA GLU A 83 3.25 -5.44 20.59
C GLU A 83 3.43 -4.86 19.18
N GLY A 84 3.47 -5.75 18.19
CA GLY A 84 3.55 -5.42 16.78
C GLY A 84 2.48 -4.40 16.38
N LYS A 85 2.82 -3.55 15.41
CA LYS A 85 1.90 -2.50 14.95
C LYS A 85 0.59 -3.12 14.47
N ARG A 86 -0.50 -2.79 15.16
CA ARG A 86 -1.86 -3.04 14.69
C ARG A 86 -2.31 -1.90 13.78
N GLU A 87 -2.83 -2.24 12.61
CA GLU A 87 -3.30 -1.26 11.65
C GLU A 87 -4.70 -1.58 11.13
N THR A 88 -5.43 -0.54 10.74
CA THR A 88 -6.77 -0.62 10.17
C THR A 88 -6.74 -0.03 8.77
N PHE A 89 -7.22 -0.79 7.79
CA PHE A 89 -7.30 -0.37 6.40
C PHE A 89 -8.74 -0.01 6.07
N ARG A 90 -8.92 1.13 5.38
CA ARG A 90 -10.22 1.55 4.85
C ARG A 90 -10.03 2.03 3.42
N CYS A 91 -10.66 1.34 2.47
CA CYS A 91 -10.59 1.76 1.07
C CYS A 91 -11.34 3.09 0.91
N ARG A 92 -10.69 4.08 0.30
CA ARG A 92 -11.28 5.41 0.04
C ARG A 92 -11.80 5.54 -1.38
N TYR A 93 -11.14 4.88 -2.32
CA TYR A 93 -11.45 4.94 -3.75
C TYR A 93 -10.95 3.67 -4.44
N GLY A 94 -11.70 3.20 -5.44
CA GLY A 94 -11.33 2.03 -6.22
C GLY A 94 -11.65 0.72 -5.51
N LYS A 95 -10.70 -0.22 -5.52
CA LYS A 95 -10.85 -1.58 -4.97
C LYS A 95 -9.49 -2.10 -4.56
N VAL A 96 -9.39 -2.73 -3.39
CA VAL A 96 -8.19 -3.39 -2.90
C VAL A 96 -8.52 -4.84 -2.55
N TYR A 97 -7.68 -5.76 -3.00
CA TYR A 97 -7.70 -7.16 -2.58
C TYR A 97 -6.62 -7.32 -1.50
N LEU A 98 -7.03 -7.52 -0.26
CA LEU A 98 -6.16 -7.70 0.89
C LEU A 98 -6.08 -9.18 1.22
N TYR A 99 -4.86 -9.71 1.36
CA TYR A 99 -4.65 -11.09 1.77
C TYR A 99 -4.02 -11.11 3.16
N ILE A 100 -4.59 -11.90 4.06
CA ILE A 100 -4.13 -12.04 5.45
C ILE A 100 -3.99 -13.51 5.85
N GLU A 101 -3.42 -13.76 7.03
CA GLU A 101 -3.44 -15.07 7.67
C GLU A 101 -4.88 -15.53 7.93
N GLY A 102 -5.17 -16.80 7.68
CA GLY A 102 -6.50 -17.39 7.82
C GLY A 102 -6.75 -18.55 6.86
N GLU A 103 -8.01 -19.01 6.79
CA GLU A 103 -8.40 -20.03 5.82
C GLU A 103 -8.25 -19.50 4.39
N LYS A 104 -7.57 -20.27 3.55
CA LYS A 104 -7.34 -19.91 2.15
C LYS A 104 -8.67 -19.78 1.41
N THR A 105 -8.87 -18.66 0.74
CA THR A 105 -10.04 -18.44 -0.10
C THR A 105 -10.01 -19.36 -1.32
N GLU A 106 -11.10 -20.07 -1.58
CA GLU A 106 -11.30 -20.80 -2.82
C GLU A 106 -11.51 -19.83 -3.99
N ASN A 107 -10.74 -19.99 -5.07
CA ASN A 107 -10.82 -19.16 -6.29
C ASN A 107 -10.63 -17.64 -6.05
N PRO A 108 -9.44 -17.21 -5.57
CA PRO A 108 -9.14 -15.81 -5.29
C PRO A 108 -9.23 -14.94 -6.56
N LYS A 109 -9.53 -13.64 -6.41
CA LYS A 109 -9.73 -12.71 -7.54
C LYS A 109 -8.43 -12.18 -8.12
N THR A 110 -7.35 -12.24 -7.37
CA THR A 110 -6.03 -11.83 -7.83
C THR A 110 -4.96 -12.84 -7.40
N HIS A 111 -3.77 -12.70 -7.96
CA HIS A 111 -2.61 -13.51 -7.62
C HIS A 111 -1.41 -12.60 -7.35
N PRO A 112 -0.42 -13.07 -6.58
CA PRO A 112 0.87 -12.40 -6.49
C PRO A 112 1.48 -12.09 -7.88
N PRO A 113 2.39 -11.11 -7.97
CA PRO A 113 3.11 -10.85 -9.21
C PRO A 113 3.74 -12.10 -9.79
N ALA A 114 3.61 -12.27 -11.11
CA ALA A 114 4.12 -13.46 -11.80
C ALA A 114 5.64 -13.61 -11.60
N GLY A 115 6.04 -14.79 -11.13
CA GLY A 115 7.43 -15.13 -10.79
C GLY A 115 7.77 -14.99 -9.30
N ASP A 116 6.96 -14.25 -8.53
CA ASP A 116 7.20 -14.00 -7.10
C ASP A 116 6.30 -14.83 -6.19
N GLU A 117 5.50 -15.75 -6.73
CA GLU A 117 4.43 -16.46 -6.00
C GLU A 117 4.95 -17.21 -4.76
N LYS A 118 6.20 -17.69 -4.83
CA LYS A 118 6.87 -18.41 -3.73
C LYS A 118 7.18 -17.52 -2.52
N CYS A 119 7.17 -16.20 -2.68
CA CYS A 119 7.44 -15.23 -1.63
C CYS A 119 6.19 -14.84 -0.84
N TYR A 120 5.01 -15.36 -1.22
CA TYR A 120 3.73 -15.11 -0.57
C TYR A 120 3.24 -16.41 0.06
N SER A 121 2.75 -16.33 1.30
CA SER A 121 2.34 -17.47 2.11
C SER A 121 0.91 -17.38 2.63
N VAL A 122 0.30 -16.19 2.59
CA VAL A 122 -1.07 -15.97 3.08
C VAL A 122 -2.07 -15.81 1.94
N TYR A 123 -3.27 -16.39 2.10
CA TYR A 123 -4.25 -16.49 1.00
C TYR A 123 -5.71 -16.33 1.45
N HIS A 124 -5.96 -15.80 2.65
CA HIS A 124 -7.32 -15.42 3.05
C HIS A 124 -7.66 -14.06 2.44
N GLU A 125 -8.51 -14.03 1.42
CA GLU A 125 -8.86 -12.84 0.65
C GLU A 125 -9.98 -12.03 1.31
N ILE A 126 -9.73 -10.74 1.50
CA ILE A 126 -10.70 -9.71 1.88
C ILE A 126 -10.78 -8.68 0.74
N ILE A 127 -11.98 -8.47 0.20
CA ILE A 127 -12.21 -7.48 -0.85
C ILE A 127 -12.68 -6.17 -0.20
N LEU A 128 -11.85 -5.13 -0.27
CA LEU A 128 -12.17 -3.80 0.23
C LEU A 128 -12.68 -2.92 -0.93
N LEU A 129 -13.93 -2.46 -0.79
CA LEU A 129 -14.55 -1.42 -1.61
C LEU A 129 -14.62 -0.11 -0.82
N PRO A 130 -14.91 1.05 -1.45
CA PRO A 130 -15.00 2.31 -0.72
C PRO A 130 -16.12 2.26 0.32
N GLY A 131 -15.80 2.40 1.61
CA GLY A 131 -16.76 2.24 2.70
C GLY A 131 -16.22 1.42 3.87
#